data_AF-A0A3L7Q3N4-F1
#
_entry.id   AF-A0A3L7Q3N4-F1
#
_cell.length_a   1.000
_cell.length_b   1.000
_cell.length_c   1.000
_cell.angle_alpha   90.00
_cell.angle_beta   90.00
_cell.angle_gamma   90.00
#
_symmetry.space_group_name_H-M   'P 1'
#
loop_
_entity.id
_entity.type
_entity.pdbx_description
1 polymer ?
#
loop_
_entity_poly.entity_id
_entity_poly.type
_entity_poly.pdbx_seq_one_letter_code
_entity_poly.pdbx_strand_id
1 'polypeptide(L)' 'DGAAWPIKNAIKKFRGEFEDYIKRTNPSGWMVTDPVPALPIVAAH' A
#
# COMPACT_ATOMS: atom_id res chain seq x y z
N ASP A 1 -0.32 -7.06 -22.02
CA ASP A 1 -0.09 -7.47 -20.61
C ASP A 1 1.41 -7.55 -20.23
N GLY A 2 2.33 -6.90 -20.96
CA GLY A 2 3.77 -7.03 -20.71
C GLY A 2 4.28 -6.29 -19.47
N ALA A 3 3.73 -5.10 -19.16
CA ALA A 3 4.19 -4.28 -18.03
C ALA A 3 3.65 -4.76 -16.67
N ALA A 4 2.51 -5.44 -16.64
CA ALA A 4 1.94 -5.95 -15.40
C ALA A 4 2.63 -7.25 -14.94
N TRP A 5 3.23 -8.02 -15.84
CA TRP A 5 3.86 -9.30 -15.51
C TRP A 5 5.04 -9.16 -14.54
N PRO A 6 6.00 -8.23 -14.72
CA PRO A 6 7.05 -7.99 -13.74
C PRO A 6 6.52 -7.62 -12.36
N ILE A 7 5.51 -6.75 -12.31
CA ILE A 7 4.91 -6.28 -11.05
C ILE A 7 4.19 -7.43 -10.32
N LYS A 8 3.38 -8.20 -11.04
CA LYS A 8 2.67 -9.37 -10.48
C LYS A 8 3.65 -10.40 -9.92
N ASN A 9 4.76 -10.67 -10.63
CA ASN A 9 5.78 -11.61 -10.15
C ASN A 9 6.57 -11.08 -8.97
N ALA A 10 6.93 -9.80 -8.96
CA ALA A 10 7.60 -9.16 -7.83
C ALA A 10 6.74 -9.24 -6.57
N ILE A 11 5.45 -8.88 -6.67
CA ILE A 11 4.50 -8.98 -5.55
C ILE A 11 4.40 -10.44 -5.07
N LYS A 12 4.33 -11.41 -5.99
CA LYS A 12 4.26 -12.83 -5.61
C LYS A 12 5.52 -13.29 -4.88
N LYS A 13 6.70 -12.90 -5.35
CA LYS A 13 7.99 -13.31 -4.79
C LYS A 13 8.27 -12.67 -3.43
N PHE A 14 7.93 -11.40 -3.28
CA PHE A 14 8.32 -10.58 -2.12
C PHE A 14 7.14 -10.21 -1.22
N ARG A 15 6.02 -10.95 -1.30
CA ARG A 15 4.80 -10.68 -0.53
C ARG A 15 5.07 -10.55 0.97
N GLY A 16 5.85 -11.45 1.56
CA GLY A 16 6.17 -11.43 2.99
C GLY A 16 6.91 -10.15 3.39
N GLU A 17 8.01 -9.83 2.71
CA GLU A 17 8.79 -8.60 2.98
C GLU A 17 7.95 -7.33 2.78
N PHE A 18 7.06 -7.34 1.79
CA PHE A 18 6.15 -6.23 1.53
C PHE A 18 5.12 -6.06 2.67
N GLU A 19 4.50 -7.15 3.12
CA GLU A 19 3.55 -7.12 4.25
C GLU A 19 4.25 -6.74 5.56
N ASP A 20 5.46 -7.23 5.81
CA ASP A 20 6.26 -6.88 6.99
C ASP A 20 6.64 -5.39 7.01
N TYR A 21 7.00 -4.84 5.85
CA TYR A 21 7.25 -3.40 5.71
C TYR A 21 6.00 -2.58 6.04
N ILE A 22 4.83 -2.98 5.54
CA ILE A 22 3.55 -2.32 5.83
C ILE A 22 3.24 -2.38 7.32
N LYS A 23 3.36 -3.55 7.97
CA LYS A 23 3.13 -3.71 9.40
C LYS A 23 4.07 -2.85 10.24
N ARG A 24 5.34 -2.77 9.87
CA ARG A 24 6.34 -1.96 10.58
C ARG A 24 6.06 -0.47 10.47
N THR A 25 5.62 -0.01 9.31
CA THR A 25 5.39 1.43 9.04
C THR A 25 3.98 1.88 9.43
N ASN A 26 3.04 0.96 9.52
CA ASN A 26 1.64 1.21 9.90
C ASN A 26 1.14 0.15 10.92
N PRO A 27 1.72 0.08 12.13
CA PRO A 27 1.45 -0.99 13.09
C PRO A 27 0.01 -1.04 13.59
N SER A 28 -0.68 0.11 13.65
CA SER A 28 -2.07 0.21 14.08
C SER A 28 -3.08 0.15 12.94
N GLY A 29 -2.66 0.45 11.70
CA GLY A 29 -3.57 0.62 10.56
C GLY A 29 -3.49 -0.44 9.48
N TRP A 30 -2.53 -1.37 9.51
CA TRP A 30 -2.32 -2.34 8.42
C TRP A 30 -3.48 -3.31 8.18
N MET A 31 -4.41 -3.45 9.15
CA MET A 31 -5.63 -4.27 9.08
C MET A 31 -6.92 -3.45 9.00
N VAL A 32 -6.85 -2.12 8.99
CA VAL A 32 -8.05 -1.27 8.96
C VAL A 32 -8.67 -1.34 7.56
N THR A 33 -9.96 -1.68 7.50
CA THR A 33 -10.72 -1.76 6.25
C THR A 33 -11.65 -0.56 6.04
N ASP A 34 -11.77 0.31 7.04
CA ASP A 34 -12.49 1.57 6.91
C ASP A 34 -11.83 2.46 5.83
N PRO A 35 -12.63 3.19 5.06
CA PRO A 35 -12.10 4.09 4.04
C PRO A 35 -11.24 5.18 4.69
N VAL A 36 -10.12 5.50 4.03
CA VAL A 36 -9.31 6.67 4.41
C VAL A 36 -10.15 7.94 4.28
N PRO A 37 -10.19 8.81 5.30
CA PRO A 37 -10.85 10.10 5.20
C PRO A 37 -10.28 10.91 4.03
N ALA A 38 -11.13 11.66 3.34
CA ALA A 38 -10.68 12.57 2.30
C ALA A 38 -9.70 13.59 2.89
N LEU A 39 -8.60 13.83 2.18
CA LEU A 39 -7.66 14.88 2.55
C LEU A 39 -8.38 16.24 2.49
N PRO A 40 -8.20 17.11 3.50
CA PRO A 40 -8.72 18.46 3.42
C PRO A 40 -8.08 19.18 2.23
N ILE A 41 -8.87 19.96 1.49
CA ILE A 41 -8.34 20.84 0.44
C ILE A 41 -7.51 21.89 1.16
N VAL A 42 -6.19 21.73 1.17
CA VAL A 42 -5.27 22.81 1.51
C VAL A 42 -5.34 23.77 0.33
N ALA A 43 -5.85 24.97 0.58
CA ALA A 43 -6.16 25.97 -0.44
C ALA A 43 -5.06 26.06 -1.52
N ALA A 44 -5.47 25.91 -2.78
CA ALA A 44 -4.62 26.22 -3.92
C ALA A 44 -4.36 27.72 -3.90
N HIS A 45 -3.12 28.11 -3.67
CA HIS A 45 -2.65 29.47 -3.96
C HIS A 45 -2.55 29.67 -5.47
#